data_AF-A0A182WYW2-F1
#
_entry.id   AF-A0A182WYW2-F1
#
_cell.length_a   1.000
_cell.length_b   1.000
_cell.length_c   1.000
_cell.angle_alpha   90.00
_cell.angle_beta   90.00
_cell.angle_gamma   90.00
#
_symmetry.space_group_name_H-M   'P 1'
#
loop_
_entity.id
_entity.type
_entity.pdbx_description
1 polymer ?
#
loop_
_entity_poly.entity_id
_entity_poly.type
_entity_poly.pdbx_seq_one_letter_code
_entity_poly.pdbx_strand_id
1 'polypeptide(L)'
;MFCNVVITNTDAANGRENTFQLVNIAKDGSSLVPPDQAGVEVFSCPDDFIAIDFVRLCGERLNDGSLMTDASINQPVTYGSAGPIVIAVRTDQATVGRGFNLAYMQLVCT
;
A
#
# COMPACT_ATOMS: atom_id res chain seq x y z
N MET A 1 -13.51 15.68 16.63
CA MET A 1 -14.23 15.12 15.47
C MET A 1 -13.21 14.40 14.61
N PHE A 2 -13.45 13.15 14.23
CA PHE A 2 -12.51 12.36 13.42
C PHE A 2 -12.78 12.60 11.93
N CYS A 3 -11.72 12.78 11.14
CA CYS A 3 -11.84 12.97 9.69
C CYS A 3 -11.30 11.77 8.92
N ASN A 4 -10.05 11.39 9.16
CA ASN A 4 -9.42 10.27 8.46
C ASN A 4 -8.23 9.70 9.24
N VAL A 5 -7.78 8.52 8.80
CA VAL A 5 -6.47 7.98 9.18
C VAL A 5 -5.56 8.03 7.98
N VAL A 6 -4.32 8.45 8.21
CA VAL A 6 -3.25 8.43 7.21
C VAL A 6 -2.33 7.25 7.51
N ILE A 7 -2.09 6.42 6.51
CA ILE A 7 -1.16 5.30 6.57
C ILE A 7 0.08 5.65 5.73
N THR A 8 1.26 5.40 6.28
CA THR A 8 2.55 5.66 5.60
C THR A 8 3.48 4.46 5.74
N ASN A 9 4.40 4.29 4.78
CA ASN A 9 5.56 3.42 4.92
C ASN A 9 6.84 4.23 5.09
N THR A 10 6.76 5.44 5.64
CA THR A 10 7.92 6.28 5.92
C THR A 10 7.97 6.56 7.41
N ASP A 11 9.15 6.39 8.00
CA ASP A 11 9.42 6.68 9.40
C ASP A 11 9.27 8.20 9.65
N ALA A 12 8.34 8.55 10.53
CA ALA A 12 8.03 9.93 10.88
C ALA A 12 9.20 10.64 11.61
N ALA A 13 10.13 9.92 12.22
CA ALA A 13 11.23 10.49 12.99
C ALA A 13 12.42 10.94 12.13
N ASN A 14 12.67 10.26 11.01
CA ASN A 14 13.88 10.47 10.21
C ASN A 14 13.63 10.49 8.68
N GLY A 15 12.39 10.28 8.22
CA GLY A 15 12.05 10.25 6.81
C GLY A 15 12.51 9.01 6.05
N ARG A 16 12.98 7.97 6.76
CA ARG A 16 13.45 6.72 6.14
C ARG A 16 12.28 5.90 5.64
N GLU A 17 12.40 5.38 4.43
CA GLU A 17 11.43 4.44 3.87
C GLU A 17 11.52 3.09 4.57
N ASN A 18 10.38 2.65 5.09
CA ASN A 18 10.18 1.32 5.64
C ASN A 18 9.91 0.33 4.51
N THR A 19 10.14 -0.95 4.81
CA THR A 19 9.87 -2.04 3.87
C THR A 19 8.40 -2.04 3.45
N PHE A 20 8.15 -2.08 2.15
CA PHE A 20 6.87 -2.42 1.55
C PHE A 20 7.18 -3.27 0.32
N GLN A 21 6.76 -4.54 0.33
CA GLN A 21 6.92 -5.44 -0.80
C GLN A 21 5.88 -6.56 -0.77
N LEU A 22 4.94 -6.50 -1.70
CA LEU A 22 4.01 -7.58 -2.05
C LEU A 22 4.18 -7.88 -3.54
N VAL A 23 4.36 -9.15 -3.90
CA VAL A 23 4.81 -9.53 -5.24
C VAL A 23 3.68 -10.24 -5.97
N ASN A 24 3.36 -9.78 -7.18
CA ASN A 24 2.43 -10.47 -8.06
C ASN A 24 3.12 -10.80 -9.38
N ILE A 25 3.05 -12.06 -9.78
CA ILE A 25 3.75 -12.62 -10.93
C ILE A 25 2.72 -13.07 -11.97
N ALA A 26 2.90 -12.67 -13.22
CA ALA A 26 2.11 -13.12 -14.35
C ALA A 26 2.37 -14.60 -14.68
N LYS A 27 1.53 -15.19 -15.51
CA LYS A 27 1.65 -16.60 -15.91
C LYS A 27 2.96 -16.94 -16.63
N ASP A 28 3.61 -15.95 -17.25
CA ASP A 28 4.90 -16.10 -17.94
C ASP A 28 6.10 -15.91 -17.00
N GLY A 29 5.87 -15.68 -15.70
CA GLY A 29 6.91 -15.44 -14.71
C GLY A 29 7.36 -13.98 -14.59
N SER A 30 6.80 -13.06 -15.38
CA SER A 30 7.11 -11.64 -15.26
C SER A 30 6.41 -10.98 -14.07
N SER A 31 7.02 -9.95 -13.48
CA SER A 31 6.35 -9.15 -12.44
C SER A 31 5.24 -8.30 -13.05
N LEU A 32 4.06 -8.29 -12.42
CA LEU A 32 2.95 -7.41 -12.83
C LEU A 32 3.20 -5.94 -12.48
N VAL A 33 4.06 -5.69 -11.49
CA VAL A 33 4.47 -4.34 -11.08
C VAL A 33 5.95 -4.14 -11.42
N PRO A 34 6.32 -3.04 -12.09
CA PRO A 34 7.73 -2.73 -12.34
C PRO A 34 8.53 -2.59 -11.03
N PRO A 35 9.85 -2.84 -11.06
CA PRO A 35 10.72 -2.60 -9.90
C PRO A 35 10.59 -1.16 -9.38
N ASP A 36 10.75 -0.98 -8.07
CA ASP A 36 10.67 0.31 -7.37
C ASP A 36 9.34 1.07 -7.51
N GLN A 37 8.25 0.40 -7.93
CA GLN A 37 6.93 1.03 -8.11
C GLN A 37 5.83 0.42 -7.25
N ALA A 38 4.76 1.20 -7.05
CA ALA A 38 3.50 0.74 -6.49
C ALA A 38 2.64 0.06 -7.55
N GLY A 39 2.00 -1.04 -7.17
CA GLY A 39 0.88 -1.62 -7.89
C GLY A 39 -0.43 -1.20 -7.23
N VAL A 40 -1.41 -0.85 -8.05
CA VAL A 40 -2.73 -0.42 -7.59
C VAL A 40 -3.81 -1.22 -8.31
N GLU A 41 -4.85 -1.58 -7.56
CA GLU A 41 -6.03 -2.32 -8.02
C GLU A 41 -5.75 -3.75 -8.54
N VAL A 42 -6.83 -4.41 -8.94
CA VAL A 42 -6.88 -5.84 -9.29
C VAL A 42 -5.91 -6.26 -10.41
N PHE A 43 -5.63 -5.39 -11.38
CA PHE A 43 -4.72 -5.75 -12.48
C PHE A 43 -3.27 -5.83 -12.05
N SER A 44 -2.86 -4.95 -11.12
CA SER A 44 -1.50 -4.95 -10.58
C SER A 44 -1.35 -5.93 -9.42
N CYS A 45 -2.42 -6.07 -8.61
CA CYS A 45 -2.44 -6.80 -7.35
C CYS A 45 -3.56 -7.87 -7.29
N PRO A 46 -3.58 -8.84 -8.22
CA PRO A 46 -4.62 -9.86 -8.28
C PRO A 46 -4.58 -10.85 -7.11
N ASP A 47 -3.38 -11.19 -6.63
CA ASP A 47 -3.13 -12.34 -5.74
C ASP A 47 -2.69 -11.87 -4.34
N ASP A 48 -1.55 -11.17 -4.29
CA ASP A 48 -0.92 -10.66 -3.08
C ASP A 48 -1.18 -9.15 -2.93
N PHE A 49 -1.92 -8.76 -1.90
CA PHE A 49 -2.22 -7.35 -1.67
C PHE A 49 -2.49 -7.01 -0.21
N ILE A 50 -2.28 -5.74 0.09
CA ILE A 50 -2.87 -5.07 1.24
C ILE A 50 -3.97 -4.13 0.75
N ALA A 51 -5.15 -4.22 1.36
CA ALA A 51 -6.28 -3.38 1.03
C ALA A 51 -6.45 -2.28 2.09
N ILE A 52 -6.28 -1.03 1.67
CA ILE A 52 -6.48 0.16 2.50
C ILE A 52 -7.59 0.97 1.85
N ASP A 53 -8.62 1.29 2.62
CA ASP A 53 -9.86 1.92 2.13
C ASP A 53 -10.43 1.23 0.88
N PHE A 54 -10.42 -0.11 0.93
CA PHE A 54 -10.86 -1.01 -0.15
C PHE A 54 -10.02 -0.99 -1.43
N VAL A 55 -8.98 -0.15 -1.53
CA VAL A 55 -8.02 -0.12 -2.64
C VAL A 55 -6.93 -1.16 -2.40
N ARG A 56 -6.69 -2.03 -3.38
CA ARG A 56 -5.62 -3.04 -3.31
C ARG A 56 -4.29 -2.42 -3.71
N LEU A 57 -3.28 -2.64 -2.86
CA LEU A 57 -1.92 -2.14 -3.05
C LEU A 57 -0.92 -3.28 -2.96
N CYS A 58 0.11 -3.21 -3.81
CA CYS A 58 1.22 -4.15 -3.87
C CYS A 58 2.45 -3.47 -4.52
N GLY A 59 3.48 -4.24 -4.88
CA GLY A 59 4.73 -3.67 -5.40
C GLY A 59 5.66 -3.24 -4.28
N GLU A 60 6.58 -2.33 -4.58
CA GLU A 60 7.68 -1.92 -3.68
C GLU A 60 7.48 -0.53 -3.04
N ARG A 61 6.40 0.15 -3.43
CA ARG A 61 6.01 1.47 -2.90
C ARG A 61 4.58 1.43 -2.37
N LEU A 62 4.33 2.17 -1.30
CA LEU A 62 2.98 2.46 -0.86
C LEU A 62 2.51 3.71 -1.60
N ASN A 63 1.60 3.59 -2.56
CA ASN A 63 0.99 4.72 -3.26
C ASN A 63 -0.30 4.24 -3.94
N ASP A 64 -1.45 4.88 -3.66
CA ASP A 64 -2.75 4.56 -4.24
C ASP A 64 -3.11 5.43 -5.47
N GLY A 65 -2.21 6.34 -5.85
CA GLY A 65 -2.38 7.27 -6.97
C GLY A 65 -3.27 8.48 -6.66
N SER A 66 -3.83 8.60 -5.44
CA SER A 66 -4.78 9.66 -5.10
C SER A 66 -4.12 11.03 -4.95
N LEU A 67 -2.92 11.06 -4.36
CA LEU A 67 -2.14 12.29 -4.15
C LEU A 67 -1.13 12.54 -5.27
N MET A 68 -0.52 11.48 -5.80
CA MET A 68 0.49 11.56 -6.86
C MET A 68 0.47 10.30 -7.71
N THR A 69 0.36 10.48 -9.02
CA THR A 69 0.26 9.38 -10.00
C THR A 69 1.60 8.70 -10.31
N ASP A 70 2.73 9.30 -9.92
CA ASP A 70 4.04 8.68 -10.06
C ASP A 70 4.20 7.53 -9.06
N ALA A 71 4.00 6.31 -9.56
CA ALA A 71 4.04 5.08 -8.77
C ALA A 71 5.44 4.76 -8.21
N SER A 72 6.51 5.42 -8.68
CA SER A 72 7.86 5.21 -8.15
C SER A 72 8.11 5.90 -6.80
N ILE A 73 7.16 6.73 -6.35
CA ILE A 73 7.28 7.54 -5.14
C ILE A 73 6.27 7.05 -4.10
N ASN A 74 6.76 6.80 -2.88
CA ASN A 74 5.91 6.52 -1.72
C ASN A 74 5.00 7.71 -1.40
N GLN A 75 3.72 7.45 -1.16
CA GLN A 75 2.71 8.43 -0.76
C GLN A 75 1.85 7.91 0.39
N PRO A 76 1.40 8.80 1.29
CA PRO A 76 0.44 8.45 2.31
C PRO A 76 -0.88 8.00 1.66
N VAL A 77 -1.48 6.95 2.20
CA VAL A 77 -2.81 6.46 1.81
C VAL A 77 -3.80 6.88 2.89
N THR A 78 -4.93 7.46 2.47
CA THR A 78 -5.93 7.98 3.39
C THR A 78 -7.09 7.00 3.53
N TYR A 79 -7.45 6.66 4.77
CA TYR A 79 -8.63 5.88 5.11
C TYR A 79 -9.73 6.85 5.57
N GLY A 80 -10.73 7.07 4.72
CA GLY A 80 -11.73 8.13 4.92
C GLY A 80 -12.99 7.71 5.69
N SER A 81 -13.19 6.42 5.95
CA SER A 81 -14.44 5.96 6.56
C SER A 81 -14.43 6.09 8.09
N ALA A 82 -15.57 6.51 8.64
CA ALA A 82 -15.79 6.56 10.08
C ALA A 82 -15.93 5.14 10.65
N GLY A 83 -15.32 4.90 11.80
CA GLY A 83 -15.42 3.62 12.51
C GLY A 83 -14.08 2.89 12.61
N PRO A 84 -14.08 1.56 12.78
CA PRO A 84 -12.85 0.79 12.86
C PRO A 84 -12.11 0.81 11.52
N ILE A 85 -10.78 0.94 11.59
CA ILE A 85 -9.92 0.81 10.42
C ILE A 85 -9.71 -0.68 10.18
N VAL A 86 -10.10 -1.15 9.00
CA VAL A 86 -9.87 -2.53 8.57
C VAL A 86 -8.90 -2.52 7.42
N ILE A 87 -7.71 -3.06 7.66
CA ILE A 87 -6.69 -3.29 6.64
C ILE A 87 -6.64 -4.78 6.39
N ALA A 88 -7.12 -5.21 5.21
CA ALA A 88 -7.11 -6.62 4.84
C ALA A 88 -5.81 -6.95 4.12
N VAL A 89 -5.19 -8.07 4.48
CA VAL A 89 -4.04 -8.62 3.76
C VAL A 89 -4.44 -9.97 3.19
N ARG A 90 -4.16 -10.17 1.90
CA ARG A 90 -4.36 -11.45 1.23
C ARG A 90 -3.07 -11.85 0.55
N THR A 91 -2.75 -13.14 0.63
CA THR A 91 -1.66 -13.76 -0.13
C THR A 91 -2.12 -15.07 -0.75
N ASP A 92 -1.48 -15.49 -1.84
CA ASP A 92 -1.74 -16.76 -2.53
C ASP A 92 -0.80 -17.90 -2.11
N GLN A 93 0.25 -17.58 -1.34
CA GLN A 93 1.30 -18.50 -0.85
C GLN A 93 2.27 -19.03 -1.94
N ALA A 94 2.18 -18.55 -3.18
CA ALA A 94 3.01 -19.00 -4.28
C ALA A 94 4.34 -18.23 -4.36
N THR A 95 4.28 -16.90 -4.24
CA THR A 95 5.47 -16.03 -4.28
C THR A 95 5.49 -15.09 -3.08
N VAL A 96 6.55 -15.13 -2.28
CA VAL A 96 6.60 -14.39 -1.00
C VAL A 96 7.48 -13.14 -1.14
N GLY A 97 6.89 -11.96 -0.96
CA GLY A 97 7.63 -10.69 -0.84
C GLY A 97 8.25 -10.48 0.54
N ARG A 98 9.04 -9.40 0.71
CA ARG A 98 9.62 -8.99 2.00
C ARG A 98 8.56 -8.61 3.06
N GLY A 99 7.31 -8.37 2.67
CA GLY A 99 6.24 -7.92 3.56
C GLY A 99 6.19 -6.40 3.69
N PHE A 100 5.60 -5.89 4.77
CA PHE A 100 5.36 -4.46 4.95
C PHE A 100 5.59 -4.00 6.38
N ASN A 101 5.96 -2.74 6.55
CA ASN A 101 6.02 -2.02 7.81
C ASN A 101 5.38 -0.65 7.62
N LEU A 102 4.25 -0.44 8.30
CA LEU A 102 3.39 0.73 8.12
C LEU A 102 3.20 1.46 9.46
N ALA A 103 3.22 2.78 9.39
CA ALA A 103 2.77 3.65 10.47
C ALA A 103 1.36 4.18 10.13
N TYR A 104 0.57 4.47 11.15
CA TYR A 104 -0.72 5.13 10.99
C TYR A 104 -0.85 6.32 11.93
N MET A 105 -1.57 7.35 11.50
CA MET A 105 -1.88 8.52 12.30
C MET A 105 -3.35 8.89 12.13
N GLN A 106 -4.05 9.07 13.25
CA GLN A 106 -5.41 9.58 13.26
C GLN A 106 -5.38 11.11 13.19
N LEU A 107 -6.07 11.69 12.19
CA LEU A 107 -6.20 13.14 12.07
C LEU A 107 -7.55 13.63 12.61
N VAL A 108 -7.48 14.71 13.38
CA VAL A 108 -8.66 15.42 13.90
C VAL A 108 -9.15 16.40 12.85
N CYS A 109 -10.47 16.48 12.65
CA CYS A 109 -11.05 17.53 11.81
C CYS A 109 -10.74 18.91 12.38
N THR A 110 -10.40 19.84 11.50
CA THR A 110 -10.31 21.28 11.76
C THR A 110 -11.61 21.98 11.46
#